data_AF-A0A1Q7HWL5-F1
#
_entry.id   AF-A0A1Q7HWL5-F1
#
_cell.length_a   1.000
_cell.length_b   1.000
_cell.length_c   1.000
_cell.angle_alpha   90.00
_cell.angle_beta   90.00
_cell.angle_gamma   90.00
#
_symmetry.space_group_name_H-M   'P 1'
#
loop_
_entity.id
_entity.type
_entity.pdbx_description
1 polymer ?
#
loop_
_entity_poly.entity_id
_entity_poly.type
_entity_poly.pdbx_seq_one_letter_code
_entity_poly.pdbx_strand_id
1 'polypeptide(L)'
;MKSQLFTVQFRSATDQELVKVDDTTRLYELGNLGADRNAVVLTTQSSLQTDGSALVSGFKTTQYVYQLPARVVFTGKGYGHRVGMSQWGMQGMAIQGADYEQIIKHYYQGVALTRIAGP
;
A
#
# COMPACT_ATOMS: atom_id res chain seq x y z
N MET A 1 -8.79 7.76 27.35
CA MET A 1 -9.53 8.03 26.09
C MET A 1 -8.77 7.35 24.94
N LYS A 2 -9.43 6.52 24.12
CA LYS A 2 -8.76 5.88 22.96
C LYS A 2 -8.49 6.94 21.89
N SER A 3 -7.27 6.98 21.34
CA SER A 3 -6.89 7.87 20.23
C SER A 3 -7.79 7.62 19.01
N GLN A 4 -8.31 8.68 18.39
CA GLN A 4 -9.12 8.59 17.16
C GLN A 4 -8.28 8.72 15.87
N LEU A 5 -6.97 8.94 16.01
CA LEU A 5 -6.07 9.25 14.89
C LEU A 5 -5.44 8.00 14.28
N PHE A 6 -5.25 6.97 15.10
CA PHE A 6 -4.76 5.67 14.66
C PHE A 6 -5.31 4.57 15.56
N THR A 7 -5.54 3.42 14.97
CA THR A 7 -5.89 2.18 15.65
C THR A 7 -4.61 1.38 15.86
N VAL A 8 -4.44 0.82 17.06
CA VAL A 8 -3.33 -0.09 17.37
C VAL A 8 -3.86 -1.51 17.48
N GLN A 9 -3.25 -2.45 16.78
CA GLN A 9 -3.57 -3.87 16.86
C GLN A 9 -2.32 -4.67 17.17
N PHE A 10 -2.40 -5.53 18.18
CA PHE A 10 -1.37 -6.50 18.49
C PHE A 10 -1.69 -7.79 17.74
N ARG A 11 -0.73 -8.29 16.97
CA ARG A 11 -0.84 -9.54 16.22
C ARG A 11 0.17 -10.54 16.78
N SER A 12 -0.29 -11.73 17.11
CA SER A 12 0.57 -12.85 17.50
C SER A 12 1.31 -13.43 16.29
N ALA A 13 2.38 -14.19 16.54
CA ALA A 13 3.22 -14.81 15.50
C ALA A 13 2.56 -16.01 14.79
N THR A 14 1.24 -15.99 14.67
CA THR A 14 0.41 -17.08 14.11
C THR A 14 -0.19 -16.71 12.76
N ASP A 15 -0.06 -15.44 12.34
CA ASP A 15 -0.62 -14.97 11.09
C ASP A 15 0.21 -15.48 9.91
N GLN A 16 -0.47 -15.98 8.88
CA GLN A 16 0.13 -16.37 7.62
C GLN A 16 -0.28 -15.45 6.49
N GLU A 17 0.62 -15.24 5.54
CA GLU A 17 0.35 -14.45 4.34
C GLU A 17 0.86 -15.16 3.08
N LEU A 18 -0.01 -15.29 2.08
CA LEU A 18 0.33 -15.76 0.74
C LEU A 18 0.81 -14.57 -0.08
N VAL A 19 2.05 -14.64 -0.55
CA VAL A 19 2.71 -13.59 -1.31
C VAL A 19 3.15 -14.16 -2.65
N LYS A 20 2.87 -13.44 -3.73
CA LYS A 20 3.34 -13.86 -5.04
C LYS A 20 4.85 -13.72 -5.13
N VAL A 21 5.50 -14.60 -5.89
CA VAL A 21 6.95 -14.60 -6.05
C VAL A 21 7.51 -13.36 -6.76
N ASP A 22 6.67 -12.64 -7.51
CA ASP A 22 7.01 -11.45 -8.27
C ASP A 22 6.82 -10.13 -7.49
N ASP A 23 6.17 -10.17 -6.32
CA ASP A 23 5.94 -8.98 -5.48
C ASP A 23 7.20 -8.64 -4.65
N THR A 24 8.23 -8.15 -5.33
CA THR A 24 9.53 -7.83 -4.72
C THR A 24 9.42 -6.88 -3.54
N THR A 25 8.56 -5.85 -3.63
CA THR A 25 8.32 -4.89 -2.54
C THR A 25 7.84 -5.59 -1.29
N ARG A 26 6.82 -6.44 -1.42
CA ARG A 26 6.27 -7.16 -0.27
C ARG A 26 7.29 -8.14 0.33
N LEU A 27 8.09 -8.79 -0.51
CA LEU A 27 9.14 -9.70 -0.06
C LEU A 27 10.21 -8.97 0.77
N TYR A 28 10.61 -7.74 0.38
CA TYR A 28 11.56 -6.93 1.16
C TYR A 28 10.98 -6.49 2.50
N GLU A 29 9.71 -6.05 2.53
CA GLU A 29 9.03 -5.67 3.77
C GLU A 29 8.98 -6.83 4.77
N LEU A 30 8.65 -8.04 4.29
CA LEU A 30 8.58 -9.24 5.12
C LEU A 30 9.95 -9.67 5.63
N GLY A 31 11.00 -9.50 4.82
CA GLY A 31 12.38 -9.66 5.26
C GLY A 31 12.74 -8.70 6.41
N ASN A 32 12.39 -7.42 6.29
CA ASN A 32 12.62 -6.43 7.35
C ASN A 32 11.79 -6.69 8.61
N LEU A 33 10.63 -7.32 8.46
CA LEU A 33 9.79 -7.75 9.57
C LEU A 33 10.33 -9.01 10.26
N GLY A 34 11.28 -9.73 9.65
CA GLY A 34 11.80 -11.00 10.17
C GLY A 34 10.83 -12.18 9.98
N ALA A 35 10.04 -12.16 8.92
CA ALA A 35 9.10 -13.23 8.62
C ALA A 35 9.80 -14.44 7.97
N ASP A 36 9.43 -15.64 8.43
CA ASP A 36 9.94 -16.90 7.88
C ASP A 36 9.15 -17.28 6.62
N ARG A 37 9.84 -17.76 5.58
CA ARG A 37 9.22 -18.12 4.29
C ARG A 37 9.19 -19.63 4.04
N ASN A 38 8.06 -20.13 3.57
CA ASN A 38 7.90 -21.46 2.97
C ASN A 38 7.41 -21.31 1.52
N ALA A 39 8.01 -22.01 0.58
CA ALA A 39 7.55 -22.01 -0.81
C ALA A 39 6.37 -22.98 -1.00
N VAL A 40 5.31 -22.53 -1.68
CA VAL A 40 4.15 -23.35 -2.05
C VAL A 40 3.92 -23.25 -3.55
N VAL A 41 3.83 -24.40 -4.23
CA VAL A 41 3.50 -24.47 -5.66
C VAL A 41 2.02 -24.83 -5.79
N LEU A 42 1.21 -23.90 -6.28
CA LEU A 42 -0.19 -24.14 -6.59
C LEU A 42 -0.31 -24.56 -8.04
N THR A 43 -0.78 -25.79 -8.26
CA THR A 43 -1.06 -26.31 -9.60
C THR A 43 -2.58 -26.44 -9.73
N THR A 44 -3.17 -25.72 -10.68
CA THR A 44 -4.58 -25.91 -11.05
C THR A 44 -4.62 -26.63 -12.39
N GLN A 45 -5.39 -27.71 -12.45
CA GLN A 45 -5.62 -28.48 -13.67
C GLN A 45 -7.12 -28.65 -13.88
N SER A 46 -7.56 -28.35 -15.08
CA SER A 46 -8.91 -28.61 -15.56
C SER A 46 -8.83 -29.69 -16.62
N SER A 47 -9.57 -30.77 -16.45
CA SER A 47 -9.65 -31.86 -17.41
C SER A 47 -11.06 -31.97 -17.98
N LEU A 48 -11.18 -32.00 -19.31
CA LEU A 48 -12.38 -32.49 -19.98
C LEU A 48 -12.10 -33.89 -20.53
N GLN A 49 -12.93 -34.86 -20.16
CA GLN A 49 -12.89 -36.21 -20.71
C GLN A 49 -13.97 -36.33 -21.79
N THR A 50 -13.58 -36.69 -23.00
CA THR A 50 -14.48 -37.18 -24.06
C THR A 50 -14.10 -38.60 -24.41
N ASP A 51 -15.03 -39.40 -24.95
CA ASP A 51 -14.87 -40.84 -25.18
C ASP A 51 -13.47 -41.23 -25.69
N GLY A 52 -12.64 -41.79 -24.79
CA GLY A 52 -11.27 -42.23 -25.05
C GLY A 52 -10.14 -41.18 -25.05
N SER A 53 -10.42 -39.88 -24.88
CA SER A 53 -9.42 -38.80 -24.90
C SER A 53 -9.63 -37.76 -23.80
N ALA A 54 -8.58 -37.48 -23.02
CA ALA A 54 -8.59 -36.45 -21.99
C ALA A 54 -7.84 -35.20 -22.48
N LEU A 55 -8.53 -34.06 -22.55
CA LEU A 55 -7.89 -32.75 -22.69
C LEU A 55 -7.61 -32.20 -21.29
N VAL A 56 -6.33 -32.14 -20.94
CA VAL A 56 -5.86 -31.58 -19.66
C VAL A 56 -5.21 -30.24 -19.94
N SER A 57 -5.79 -29.17 -19.40
CA SER A 57 -5.20 -27.83 -19.41
C SER A 57 -4.93 -27.42 -17.97
N GLY A 58 -3.74 -26.88 -17.70
CA GLY A 58 -3.37 -26.50 -16.34
C GLY A 58 -2.43 -25.31 -16.28
N PHE A 59 -2.53 -24.56 -15.19
CA PHE A 59 -1.64 -23.47 -14.86
C PHE A 59 -0.89 -23.81 -13.57
N LYS A 60 0.43 -23.56 -13.58
CA LYS A 60 1.28 -23.68 -12.39
C LYS A 60 1.68 -22.29 -11.94
N THR A 61 1.41 -21.95 -10.69
CA THR A 61 1.89 -20.72 -10.06
C THR A 61 2.65 -21.05 -8.79
N THR A 62 3.76 -20.36 -8.57
CA THR A 62 4.52 -20.45 -7.33
C THR A 62 4.18 -19.25 -6.46
N GLN A 63 3.94 -19.50 -5.18
CA GLN A 63 3.70 -18.47 -4.17
C GLN A 63 4.55 -18.78 -2.94
N TYR A 64 4.87 -17.77 -2.15
CA TYR A 64 5.47 -17.94 -0.83
C TYR A 64 4.39 -17.80 0.23
N VAL A 65 4.44 -18.66 1.25
CA VAL A 65 3.68 -18.49 2.49
C VAL A 65 4.65 -17.97 3.53
N TYR A 66 4.38 -16.78 4.04
CA TYR A 66 5.16 -16.19 5.13
C TYR A 66 4.47 -16.41 6.47
N GLN A 67 5.23 -16.85 7.45
CA GLN A 67 4.85 -16.81 8.86
C GLN A 67 5.24 -15.46 9.41
N LEU A 68 4.23 -14.66 9.76
CA LEU A 68 4.46 -13.31 10.24
C LEU A 68 4.83 -13.34 11.72
N PRO A 69 5.88 -12.61 12.15
CA PRO A 69 6.22 -12.54 13.55
C PRO A 69 5.20 -11.70 14.32
N ALA A 70 5.30 -11.77 15.65
CA ALA A 70 4.51 -10.93 16.53
C ALA A 70 4.80 -9.46 16.21
N ARG A 71 3.74 -8.67 15.96
CA ARG A 71 3.87 -7.31 15.47
C ARG A 71 2.79 -6.40 16.02
N VAL A 72 3.11 -5.12 16.11
CA VAL A 72 2.16 -4.06 16.47
C VAL A 72 1.83 -3.29 15.20
N VAL A 73 0.56 -3.33 14.80
CA VAL A 73 0.07 -2.67 13.59
C VAL A 73 -0.59 -1.36 13.98
N PHE A 74 -0.07 -0.26 13.43
CA PHE A 74 -0.66 1.07 13.54
C PHE A 74 -1.41 1.39 12.26
N THR A 75 -2.73 1.56 12.33
CA THR A 75 -3.56 1.96 11.19
C THR A 75 -4.08 3.36 11.43
N GLY A 76 -3.52 4.35 10.73
CA GLY A 76 -3.95 5.75 10.81
C GLY A 76 -4.31 6.31 9.44
N LYS A 77 -4.78 7.55 9.41
CA LYS A 77 -5.04 8.31 8.19
C LYS A 77 -4.24 9.61 8.19
N GLY A 78 -3.83 10.04 6.99
CA GLY A 78 -3.03 11.25 6.77
C GLY A 78 -1.53 11.02 6.87
N TYR A 79 -0.77 11.84 6.13
CA TYR A 79 0.69 11.81 6.07
C TYR A 79 1.21 13.23 6.31
N GLY A 80 2.05 13.42 7.34
CA GLY A 80 2.61 14.72 7.73
C GLY A 80 1.95 15.39 8.95
N HIS A 81 2.49 16.53 9.36
CA HIS A 81 2.16 17.27 10.59
C HIS A 81 0.76 17.95 10.57
N ARG A 82 0.03 17.84 9.45
CA ARG A 82 -1.32 18.41 9.21
C ARG A 82 -1.43 19.93 9.35
N VAL A 83 -0.32 20.64 9.20
CA VAL A 83 -0.27 22.10 9.23
C VAL A 83 0.17 22.62 7.87
N GLY A 84 -0.51 23.65 7.36
CA GLY A 84 -0.21 24.30 6.08
C GLY A 84 -0.81 23.58 4.88
N MET A 85 0.00 23.40 3.83
CA MET A 85 -0.45 22.93 2.52
C MET A 85 -0.42 21.40 2.39
N SER A 86 -1.57 20.80 2.06
CA SER A 86 -1.63 19.39 1.65
C SER A 86 -1.11 19.26 0.21
N GLN A 87 -0.01 18.53 0.01
CA GLN A 87 0.57 18.32 -1.32
C GLN A 87 -0.41 17.66 -2.30
N TRP A 88 -1.14 16.64 -1.81
CA TRP A 88 -2.17 15.96 -2.58
C TRP A 88 -3.36 16.86 -2.91
N GLY A 89 -3.76 17.73 -1.97
CA GLY A 89 -4.85 18.67 -2.22
C GLY A 89 -4.46 19.81 -3.16
N MET A 90 -3.22 20.32 -3.08
CA MET A 90 -2.64 21.23 -4.07
C MET A 90 -2.68 20.59 -5.47
N GLN A 91 -2.22 19.33 -5.59
CA GLN A 91 -2.23 18.63 -6.86
C GLN A 91 -3.67 18.47 -7.41
N GLY A 92 -4.63 18.13 -6.54
CA GLY A 92 -6.04 18.04 -6.92
C GLY A 92 -6.60 19.37 -7.45
N MET A 93 -6.31 20.48 -6.76
CA MET A 93 -6.71 21.82 -7.22
C MET A 93 -6.05 22.20 -8.56
N ALA A 94 -4.76 21.89 -8.73
CA ALA A 94 -4.06 22.14 -9.98
C ALA A 94 -4.66 21.34 -11.16
N ILE A 95 -5.01 20.06 -10.93
CA ILE A 95 -5.69 19.21 -11.93
C ILE A 95 -7.07 19.79 -12.29
N GLN A 96 -7.75 20.42 -11.33
CA GLN A 96 -9.03 21.11 -11.56
C GLN A 96 -8.87 22.50 -12.21
N GLY A 97 -7.64 22.91 -12.55
CA GLY A 97 -7.35 24.15 -13.25
C GLY A 97 -7.11 25.37 -12.34
N ALA A 98 -6.98 25.16 -11.02
CA ALA A 98 -6.61 26.25 -10.12
C ALA A 98 -5.17 26.69 -10.34
N ASP A 99 -4.92 27.99 -10.34
CA ASP A 99 -3.58 28.55 -10.42
C ASP A 99 -2.85 28.49 -9.06
N TYR A 100 -1.55 28.76 -9.08
CA TYR A 100 -0.71 28.72 -7.88
C TYR A 100 -1.16 29.73 -6.80
N GLU A 101 -1.70 30.88 -7.19
CA GLU A 101 -2.16 31.88 -6.22
C GLU A 101 -3.42 31.43 -5.49
N GLN A 102 -4.37 30.85 -6.22
CA GLN A 102 -5.61 30.28 -5.70
C GLN A 102 -5.29 29.14 -4.72
N ILE A 103 -4.35 28.27 -5.10
CA ILE A 103 -3.91 27.16 -4.25
C ILE A 103 -3.26 27.68 -2.96
N ILE A 104 -2.36 28.65 -3.03
CA ILE A 104 -1.68 29.22 -1.85
C ILE A 104 -2.68 29.93 -0.94
N LYS A 105 -3.56 30.77 -1.50
CA LYS A 105 -4.59 31.51 -0.74
C LYS A 105 -5.61 30.57 -0.09
N HIS A 106 -5.85 29.39 -0.67
CA HIS A 106 -6.69 28.36 -0.06
C HIS A 106 -6.08 27.78 1.22
N TYR A 107 -4.78 27.48 1.22
CA TYR A 107 -4.09 26.88 2.37
C TYR A 107 -3.62 27.89 3.42
N TYR A 108 -3.35 29.13 3.01
CA TYR A 108 -2.85 30.17 3.89
C TYR A 108 -3.74 31.40 3.77
N GLN A 109 -4.71 31.51 4.67
CA GLN A 109 -5.66 32.61 4.68
C GLN A 109 -4.97 33.91 5.11
N GLY A 110 -5.30 35.02 4.45
CA GLY A 110 -4.77 36.35 4.79
C GLY A 110 -3.33 36.61 4.32
N VAL A 111 -2.75 35.74 3.48
CA VAL A 111 -1.41 35.99 2.91
C VAL A 111 -1.49 36.81 1.63
N ALA A 112 -0.48 37.65 1.43
CA ALA A 112 -0.24 38.34 0.17
C ALA A 112 1.02 37.76 -0.48
N LEU A 113 0.94 37.49 -1.79
CA LEU A 113 2.12 37.12 -2.57
C LEU A 113 2.89 38.40 -2.89
N THR A 114 4.17 38.43 -2.52
CA THR A 114 5.07 39.53 -2.87
C THR A 114 6.23 39.00 -3.69
N ARG A 115 6.63 39.77 -4.70
CA ARG A 115 7.86 39.50 -5.43
C ARG A 115 9.01 39.96 -4.56
N ILE A 116 9.83 39.03 -4.09
CA ILE A 116 11.08 39.36 -3.43
C ILE A 116 12.05 39.75 -4.56
N ALA A 117 12.07 41.04 -4.90
CA ALA A 117 13.11 41.57 -5.76
C ALA A 117 14.42 41.51 -4.97
N GLY A 118 15.29 40.55 -5.30
CA GLY A 118 16.72 40.73 -5.06
C GLY A 118 17.24 41.85 -5.96
N PRO A 119 18.25 42.62 -5.53
CA PRO A 119 18.88 43.65 -6.34
C PRO A 119 19.38 43.11 -7.69
#